data_AF-A0A7I4YS36-F1
#
_entry.id   AF-A0A7I4YS36-F1
#
_cell.length_a   1.000
_cell.length_b   1.000
_cell.length_c   1.000
_cell.angle_alpha   90.00
_cell.angle_beta   90.00
_cell.angle_gamma   90.00
#
_symmetry.space_group_name_H-M   'P 1'
#
loop_
_entity.id
_entity.type
_entity.pdbx_description
1 polymer ?
#
loop_
_entity_poly.entity_id
_entity_poly.type
_entity_poly.pdbx_seq_one_letter_code
_entity_poly.pdbx_strand_id
1 'polypeptide(L)'
;ILTTDSWMDELNELIYDRVHNKKWFTARGLDLLSQSTGQNVELIAKVICGFLFILLIGNNNWIVCNTILVVVPLLLTYVYPDEKPPVSNMRVYWMSAFLMTAFDRMLETFPLYYVIKLAILLFLLVEPSCLNERLKKLFKISIFYKQMYL
;
A
#
# COMPACT_ATOMS: atom_id res chain seq x y z
N ILE A 1 18.54 4.25 22.72
CA ILE A 1 18.15 5.65 22.48
C ILE A 1 18.54 6.09 21.06
N LEU A 2 19.64 5.61 20.48
CA LEU A 2 20.06 5.93 19.09
C LEU A 2 19.28 5.25 17.94
N THR A 3 18.33 4.36 18.22
CA THR A 3 17.62 3.60 17.17
C THR A 3 16.37 4.32 16.66
N THR A 4 15.57 4.94 17.54
CA THR A 4 14.28 5.53 17.16
C THR A 4 14.39 6.74 16.23
N ASP A 5 15.40 7.59 16.44
CA ASP A 5 15.58 8.80 15.62
C ASP A 5 16.07 8.42 14.20
N SER A 6 16.96 7.43 14.10
CA SER A 6 17.42 6.90 12.81
C SER A 6 16.30 6.32 11.95
N TRP A 7 15.37 5.55 12.54
CA TRP A 7 14.21 5.03 11.80
C TRP A 7 13.22 6.13 11.41
N MET A 8 13.05 7.15 12.25
CA MET A 8 12.17 8.29 11.95
C MET A 8 12.72 9.14 10.80
N ASP A 9 14.03 9.35 10.76
CA ASP A 9 14.68 10.09 9.68
C ASP A 9 14.63 9.32 8.36
N GLU A 10 14.88 8.00 8.36
CA GLU A 10 14.70 7.15 7.17
C GLU A 10 13.24 7.14 6.67
N LEU A 11 12.27 7.08 7.58
CA LEU A 11 10.85 7.16 7.22
C LEU A 11 10.49 8.52 6.63
N ASN A 12 11.02 9.61 7.21
CA ASN A 12 10.80 10.96 6.70
C ASN A 12 11.42 11.13 5.32
N GLU A 13 12.63 10.63 5.08
CA GLU A 13 13.25 10.64 3.75
C GLU A 13 12.45 9.79 2.75
N LEU A 14 11.98 8.61 3.14
CA LEU A 14 11.11 7.77 2.30
C LEU A 14 9.79 8.46 1.95
N ILE A 15 9.14 9.10 2.92
CA ILE A 15 7.90 9.85 2.71
C ILE A 15 8.19 11.06 1.81
N TYR A 16 9.29 11.78 2.06
CA TYR A 16 9.68 12.94 1.27
C TYR A 16 9.95 12.54 -0.20
N ASP A 17 10.70 11.47 -0.43
CA ASP A 17 10.93 10.91 -1.77
C ASP A 17 9.61 10.49 -2.42
N ARG A 18 8.72 9.79 -1.71
CA ARG A 18 7.41 9.36 -2.23
C ARG A 18 6.45 10.50 -2.59
N VAL A 19 6.59 11.65 -1.93
CA VAL A 19 5.74 12.83 -2.13
C VAL A 19 6.31 13.79 -3.17
N HIS A 20 7.64 13.96 -3.21
CA HIS A 20 8.29 14.97 -4.06
C HIS A 20 9.02 14.38 -5.27
N ASN A 21 9.44 13.12 -5.22
CA ASN A 21 10.13 12.50 -6.33
C ASN A 21 9.13 12.08 -7.41
N LYS A 22 9.15 12.80 -8.54
CA LYS A 22 8.31 12.55 -9.72
C LYS A 22 8.52 11.17 -10.34
N LYS A 23 9.50 10.40 -9.87
CA LYS A 23 9.64 8.97 -10.15
C LYS A 23 8.40 8.17 -9.74
N TRP A 24 7.65 8.63 -8.73
CA TRP A 24 6.45 7.94 -8.22
C TRP A 24 5.16 8.53 -8.81
N PHE A 25 4.23 7.66 -9.23
CA PHE A 25 2.96 8.09 -9.80
C PHE A 25 2.11 8.88 -8.79
N THR A 26 2.27 8.60 -7.49
CA THR A 26 1.62 9.35 -6.41
C THR A 26 2.11 10.79 -6.33
N ALA A 27 3.42 11.00 -6.41
CA ALA A 27 4.02 12.33 -6.44
C ALA A 27 3.58 13.10 -7.70
N ARG A 28 3.53 12.44 -8.86
CA ARG A 28 3.02 13.04 -10.11
C ARG A 28 1.54 13.40 -10.02
N GLY A 29 0.71 12.53 -9.44
CA GLY A 29 -0.71 12.82 -9.19
C GLY A 29 -0.90 14.00 -8.25
N LEU A 30 -0.12 14.07 -7.17
CA LEU A 30 -0.16 15.19 -6.23
C LEU A 30 0.36 16.50 -6.85
N ASP A 31 1.39 16.45 -7.69
CA ASP A 31 1.93 17.60 -8.44
C ASP A 31 0.89 18.14 -9.45
N LEU A 32 0.18 17.26 -10.17
CA LEU A 32 -0.92 17.67 -11.06
C LEU A 32 -2.07 18.34 -10.29
N LEU A 33 -2.44 17.79 -9.14
CA LEU A 33 -3.45 18.40 -8.27
C LEU A 33 -2.97 19.72 -7.66
N SER A 34 -1.69 19.82 -7.32
CA SER A 34 -1.05 21.05 -6.83
C SER A 34 -1.06 22.14 -7.90
N GLN A 35 -0.68 21.81 -9.13
CA GLN A 35 -0.71 22.75 -10.25
C GLN A 35 -2.13 23.20 -10.60
N SER A 36 -3.12 22.30 -10.51
CA SER A 36 -4.52 22.66 -10.75
C SER A 36 -5.15 23.50 -9.64
N THR A 37 -4.68 23.33 -8.39
CA THR A 37 -5.29 23.98 -7.21
C THR A 37 -4.48 25.20 -6.74
N GLY A 38 -3.24 25.36 -7.20
CA GLY A 38 -2.28 26.37 -6.72
C GLY A 38 -1.83 26.17 -5.27
N GLN A 39 -2.08 25.00 -4.68
CA GLN A 39 -1.84 24.67 -3.27
C GLN A 39 -0.58 23.82 -3.11
N ASN A 40 0.03 23.84 -1.93
CA ASN A 40 1.20 23.00 -1.62
C ASN A 40 0.84 21.51 -1.68
N VAL A 41 1.70 20.71 -2.35
CA VAL A 41 1.64 19.25 -2.48
C VAL A 41 1.42 18.56 -1.13
N GLU A 42 2.10 19.01 -0.07
CA GLU A 42 1.96 18.43 1.28
C GLU A 42 0.56 18.64 1.87
N LEU A 43 -0.04 19.81 1.63
CA LEU A 43 -1.37 20.14 2.13
C LEU A 43 -2.42 19.29 1.41
N ILE A 44 -2.28 19.12 0.09
CA ILE A 44 -3.13 18.24 -0.71
C ILE A 44 -3.01 16.79 -0.25
N ALA A 45 -1.78 16.31 -0.03
CA ALA A 45 -1.54 14.95 0.47
C ALA A 45 -2.21 14.72 1.83
N LYS A 46 -2.10 15.68 2.76
CA LYS A 46 -2.77 15.63 4.07
C LYS A 46 -4.29 15.63 3.95
N VAL A 47 -4.86 16.46 3.06
CA VAL A 47 -6.31 16.51 2.81
C VAL A 47 -6.81 15.19 2.23
N ILE A 48 -6.12 14.63 1.23
CA ILE A 48 -6.47 13.32 0.66
C ILE A 48 -6.38 12.23 1.71
N CYS A 49 -5.31 12.22 2.52
CA CYS A 49 -5.14 11.25 3.61
C CYS A 49 -6.28 11.34 4.64
N GLY A 50 -6.62 12.56 5.09
CA GLY A 50 -7.73 12.79 6.02
C GLY A 50 -9.08 12.39 5.43
N PHE A 51 -9.33 12.72 4.16
CA PHE A 51 -10.56 12.34 3.46
C PHE A 51 -10.70 10.82 3.32
N LEU A 52 -9.63 10.13 2.91
CA LEU A 52 -9.59 8.67 2.86
C LEU A 52 -9.81 8.05 4.24
N PHE A 53 -9.21 8.61 5.29
CA PHE A 53 -9.39 8.14 6.66
C PHE A 53 -10.86 8.22 7.11
N ILE A 54 -11.54 9.34 6.83
CA ILE A 54 -12.97 9.51 7.12
C ILE A 54 -13.81 8.47 6.35
N LEU A 55 -13.53 8.29 5.05
CA LEU A 55 -14.25 7.31 4.23
C LEU A 55 -14.07 5.87 4.70
N LEU A 56 -12.88 5.52 5.21
CA LEU A 56 -12.57 4.19 5.73
C LEU A 56 -13.14 3.92 7.13
N ILE A 57 -13.58 4.94 7.85
CA ILE A 57 -14.29 4.80 9.13
C ILE A 57 -15.82 4.82 8.93
N GLY A 58 -16.31 5.35 7.80
CA GLY A 58 -17.73 5.40 7.49
C GLY A 58 -18.37 4.05 7.13
N ASN A 59 -19.66 4.08 6.81
CA ASN A 59 -20.49 2.89 6.55
C ASN A 59 -20.09 2.06 5.32
N ASN A 60 -19.43 2.66 4.32
CA ASN A 60 -19.05 2.00 3.07
C ASN A 60 -17.53 1.76 2.96
N ASN A 61 -16.88 1.61 4.12
CA ASN A 61 -15.44 1.42 4.26
C ASN A 61 -14.87 0.27 3.42
N TRP A 62 -15.56 -0.87 3.34
CA TRP A 62 -15.13 -2.04 2.58
C TRP A 62 -15.09 -1.79 1.07
N ILE A 63 -16.07 -1.06 0.54
CA ILE A 63 -16.13 -0.69 -0.88
C ILE A 63 -14.96 0.22 -1.22
N VAL A 64 -14.77 1.27 -0.40
CA VAL A 64 -13.70 2.26 -0.61
C VAL A 64 -12.33 1.57 -0.55
N CYS A 65 -12.10 0.76 0.50
CA CYS A 65 -10.85 0.03 0.69
C CYS A 65 -10.56 -0.90 -0.50
N ASN A 66 -11.50 -1.80 -0.84
CA ASN A 66 -11.29 -2.78 -1.89
C ASN A 66 -11.18 -2.14 -3.28
N THR A 67 -11.90 -1.04 -3.54
CA THR A 67 -11.77 -0.28 -4.79
C THR A 67 -10.36 0.28 -4.95
N ILE A 68 -9.82 0.93 -3.92
CA ILE A 68 -8.45 1.47 -3.97
C ILE A 68 -7.43 0.34 -4.18
N LEU A 69 -7.61 -0.78 -3.48
CA LEU A 69 -6.74 -1.96 -3.59
C LEU A 69 -6.81 -2.64 -4.96
N VAL A 70 -7.85 -2.44 -5.75
CA VAL A 70 -7.90 -2.95 -7.13
C VAL A 70 -7.38 -1.91 -8.12
N VAL A 71 -7.80 -0.66 -7.97
CA VAL A 71 -7.45 0.42 -8.90
C VAL A 71 -5.96 0.74 -8.86
N VAL A 72 -5.33 0.81 -7.68
CA VAL A 72 -3.90 1.16 -7.57
C VAL A 72 -2.99 0.15 -8.31
N PRO A 73 -3.09 -1.17 -8.10
CA PRO A 73 -2.33 -2.14 -8.89
C PRO A 73 -2.63 -2.09 -10.39
N LEU A 74 -3.88 -1.81 -10.79
CA LEU A 74 -4.25 -1.69 -12.20
C LEU A 74 -3.59 -0.47 -12.84
N LEU A 75 -3.58 0.68 -12.16
CA LEU A 75 -2.86 1.88 -12.60
C LEU A 75 -1.36 1.59 -12.75
N LEU A 76 -0.75 0.92 -11.77
CA LEU A 76 0.65 0.49 -11.84
C LEU A 76 0.91 -0.53 -12.97
N THR A 77 -0.09 -1.30 -13.37
CA THR A 77 0.09 -2.33 -14.40
C THR A 77 -0.09 -1.78 -15.82
N TYR A 78 -1.07 -0.89 -16.03
CA TYR A 78 -1.48 -0.43 -17.36
C TYR A 78 -1.07 1.01 -17.68
N VAL A 79 -1.03 1.90 -16.69
CA VAL A 79 -0.75 3.32 -16.89
C VAL A 79 0.72 3.64 -16.60
N TYR A 80 1.28 3.01 -15.57
CA TYR A 80 2.66 3.26 -15.11
C TYR A 80 3.50 1.97 -15.09
N PRO A 81 3.72 1.32 -16.26
CA PRO A 81 4.43 0.04 -16.32
C PRO A 81 5.86 0.11 -15.79
N ASP A 82 6.49 1.29 -15.79
CA ASP A 82 7.83 1.52 -15.26
C ASP A 82 7.90 1.41 -13.73
N GLU A 83 6.77 1.60 -13.03
CA GLU A 83 6.65 1.48 -11.58
C GLU A 83 6.03 0.14 -11.16
N LYS A 84 5.80 -0.75 -12.13
CA LYS A 84 5.16 -2.04 -11.89
C LYS A 84 6.04 -2.90 -10.99
N PRO A 85 5.53 -3.37 -9.83
CA PRO A 85 6.25 -4.32 -9.00
C PRO A 85 6.56 -5.61 -9.78
N PRO A 86 7.68 -6.29 -9.48
CA PRO A 86 8.02 -7.58 -10.07
C PRO A 86 6.84 -8.55 -10.02
N VAL A 87 6.70 -9.42 -11.04
CA VAL A 87 5.58 -10.36 -11.14
C VAL A 87 5.43 -11.22 -9.88
N SER A 88 6.54 -11.58 -9.21
CA SER A 88 6.52 -12.28 -7.93
C SER A 88 5.83 -11.49 -6.82
N ASN A 89 6.07 -10.18 -6.76
CA ASN A 89 5.53 -9.27 -5.75
C ASN A 89 4.05 -9.05 -6.00
N MET A 90 3.67 -8.86 -7.27
CA MET A 90 2.28 -8.77 -7.69
C MET A 90 1.49 -10.03 -7.33
N ARG A 91 2.06 -11.23 -7.51
CA ARG A 91 1.41 -12.49 -7.08
C ARG A 91 1.18 -12.52 -5.56
N VAL A 92 2.19 -12.18 -4.78
CA VAL A 92 2.06 -12.12 -3.30
C VAL A 92 0.99 -11.11 -2.91
N TYR A 93 1.00 -9.93 -3.53
CA TYR A 93 -0.01 -8.89 -3.32
C TYR A 93 -1.43 -9.40 -3.60
N TRP A 94 -1.69 -9.97 -4.79
CA TRP A 94 -3.02 -10.44 -5.17
C TRP A 94 -3.50 -11.59 -4.27
N MET A 95 -2.61 -12.52 -3.90
CA MET A 95 -2.94 -13.59 -2.96
C MET A 95 -3.29 -13.03 -1.57
N SER A 96 -2.49 -12.09 -1.04
CA SER A 96 -2.77 -11.44 0.23
C SER A 96 -4.06 -10.61 0.20
N ALA A 97 -4.29 -9.85 -0.87
CA ALA A 97 -5.49 -9.04 -1.06
C ALA A 97 -6.74 -9.92 -1.14
N PHE A 98 -6.69 -11.02 -1.89
CA PHE A 98 -7.78 -11.99 -1.96
C PHE A 98 -8.04 -12.63 -0.59
N LEU A 99 -6.99 -13.07 0.11
CA LEU A 99 -7.12 -13.70 1.42
C LEU A 99 -7.74 -12.75 2.43
N MET A 100 -7.21 -11.53 2.58
CA MET A 100 -7.76 -10.55 3.52
C MET A 100 -9.20 -10.19 3.18
N THR A 101 -9.52 -10.04 1.89
CA THR A 101 -10.88 -9.73 1.44
C THR A 101 -11.86 -10.88 1.72
N ALA A 102 -11.42 -12.13 1.57
CA ALA A 102 -12.24 -13.29 1.93
C ALA A 102 -12.55 -13.33 3.44
N PHE A 103 -11.63 -12.84 4.28
CA PHE A 103 -11.81 -12.74 5.73
C PHE A 103 -12.40 -11.40 6.22
N ASP A 104 -12.84 -10.50 5.32
CA ASP A 104 -13.32 -9.16 5.71
C ASP A 104 -14.44 -9.25 6.76
N ARG A 105 -15.42 -10.14 6.59
CA ARG A 105 -16.53 -10.30 7.54
C ARG A 105 -16.10 -10.74 8.94
N MET A 106 -14.98 -11.47 9.05
CA MET A 106 -14.46 -11.92 10.35
C MET A 106 -13.58 -10.86 11.01
N LEU A 107 -12.90 -10.04 10.21
CA LEU A 107 -11.93 -9.06 10.68
C LEU A 107 -12.51 -7.64 10.85
N GLU A 108 -13.67 -7.36 10.25
CA GLU A 108 -14.39 -6.09 10.40
C GLU A 108 -14.80 -5.78 11.85
N THR A 109 -14.86 -6.80 12.71
CA THR A 109 -15.07 -6.61 14.15
C THR A 109 -13.95 -5.80 14.81
N PHE A 110 -12.76 -5.74 14.21
CA PHE A 110 -11.66 -4.92 14.71
C PHE A 110 -11.83 -3.45 14.28
N PRO A 111 -11.74 -2.49 15.22
CA PRO A 111 -11.77 -1.08 14.87
C PRO A 111 -10.60 -0.74 13.94
N LEU A 112 -10.85 0.10 12.94
CA LEU A 112 -9.87 0.54 11.93
C LEU A 112 -9.31 -0.59 11.03
N TYR A 113 -9.94 -1.77 11.00
CA TYR A 113 -9.50 -2.89 10.17
C TYR A 113 -9.23 -2.48 8.71
N TYR A 114 -10.14 -1.75 8.07
CA TYR A 114 -9.98 -1.33 6.67
C TYR A 114 -8.85 -0.33 6.45
N VAL A 115 -8.53 0.51 7.44
CA VAL A 115 -7.38 1.42 7.39
C VAL A 115 -6.09 0.60 7.44
N ILE A 116 -6.02 -0.36 8.37
CA ILE A 116 -4.86 -1.26 8.52
C ILE A 116 -4.69 -2.14 7.28
N LYS A 117 -5.79 -2.71 6.76
CA LYS A 117 -5.82 -3.52 5.54
C LYS A 117 -5.27 -2.73 4.35
N LEU A 118 -5.76 -1.50 4.16
CA LEU A 118 -5.30 -0.64 3.08
C LEU A 118 -3.80 -0.35 3.21
N ALA A 119 -3.33 0.02 4.41
CA ALA A 119 -1.93 0.33 4.66
C ALA A 119 -1.01 -0.87 4.38
N ILE A 120 -1.34 -2.06 4.89
CA ILE A 120 -0.52 -3.27 4.71
C ILE A 120 -0.41 -3.64 3.22
N LEU A 121 -1.53 -3.65 2.50
CA LEU A 121 -1.55 -4.06 1.11
C LEU A 121 -0.87 -3.02 0.21
N LEU A 122 -1.12 -1.71 0.42
CA LEU A 122 -0.38 -0.67 -0.31
C LEU A 122 1.13 -0.76 -0.04
N PHE A 123 1.53 -1.04 1.19
CA PHE A 123 2.94 -1.24 1.52
C PHE A 123 3.55 -2.45 0.77
N LEU A 124 2.79 -3.50 0.47
CA LEU A 124 3.29 -4.63 -0.34
C LEU A 124 3.58 -4.27 -1.80
N LEU A 125 2.96 -3.21 -2.33
CA LEU A 125 3.22 -2.68 -3.67
C LEU A 125 4.45 -1.75 -3.71
N VAL A 126 4.82 -1.17 -2.57
CA VAL A 126 5.98 -0.27 -2.41
C VAL A 126 7.26 -1.11 -2.40
N GLU A 127 8.19 -0.87 -3.32
CA GLU A 127 9.58 -1.38 -3.23
C GLU A 127 10.46 -0.39 -2.45
N PRO A 128 11.43 -0.88 -1.62
CA PRO A 128 11.59 -2.24 -1.11
C PRO A 128 10.73 -2.45 0.15
N SER A 129 9.66 -3.25 0.05
CA SER A 129 8.90 -3.63 1.23
C SER A 129 9.55 -4.84 1.89
N CYS A 130 10.19 -4.62 3.04
CA CYS A 130 10.65 -5.69 3.94
C CYS A 130 9.56 -6.75 4.21
N LEU A 131 8.28 -6.33 4.19
CA LEU A 131 7.13 -7.24 4.29
C LEU A 131 7.01 -8.21 3.12
N ASN A 132 7.27 -7.77 1.89
CA ASN A 132 7.20 -8.62 0.71
C ASN A 132 8.28 -9.71 0.75
N GLU A 133 9.51 -9.35 1.16
CA GLU A 133 10.58 -10.33 1.35
C GLU A 133 10.25 -11.36 2.44
N ARG A 134 9.69 -10.92 3.58
CA ARG A 134 9.27 -11.81 4.67
C ARG A 134 8.12 -12.74 4.23
N LEU A 135 7.12 -12.21 3.53
CA LEU A 135 6.03 -13.03 2.99
C LEU A 135 6.53 -14.03 1.95
N LYS A 136 7.43 -13.64 1.04
CA LYS A 136 8.06 -14.58 0.11
C LYS A 136 8.79 -15.72 0.82
N LYS A 137 9.49 -15.45 1.94
CA LYS A 137 10.12 -16.50 2.76
C LYS A 137 9.08 -17.44 3.36
N LEU A 138 7.99 -16.92 3.92
CA LEU A 138 6.90 -17.73 4.47
C LEU A 138 6.22 -18.59 3.39
N PHE A 139 5.91 -18.02 2.23
CA PHE A 139 5.33 -18.76 1.10
C PHE A 139 6.30 -19.79 0.52
N LYS A 140 7.62 -19.51 0.47
CA LYS A 140 8.61 -20.52 0.07
C LYS A 140 8.74 -21.68 1.06
N ILE A 141 8.70 -21.40 2.37
CA ILE A 141 8.70 -22.45 3.40
C ILE A 141 7.45 -23.33 3.26
N SER A 142 6.28 -22.73 3.02
CA SER A 142 5.02 -23.46 2.75
C SER A 142 5.14 -24.42 1.55
N ILE A 143 5.81 -24.00 0.47
CA ILE A 143 6.04 -24.85 -0.72
C ILE A 143 7.02 -26.00 -0.40
N PHE A 144 8.07 -25.75 0.38
CA PHE A 144 9.04 -26.79 0.76
C PHE A 144 8.42 -27.87 1.65
N TYR A 145 7.53 -27.51 2.57
CA TYR A 145 6.79 -28.48 3.38
C TYR A 145 5.88 -29.37 2.53
N LYS A 146 5.32 -28.87 1.43
CA LYS A 146 4.47 -29.67 0.54
C LYS A 146 5.24 -30.69 -0.30
N GLN A 147 6.56 -30.54 -0.43
CA GLN A 147 7.44 -31.43 -1.20
C GLN A 147 8.11 -32.51 -0.35
N MET A 148 8.06 -32.40 0.98
CA MET A 148 8.66 -33.36 1.92
C MET A 148 7.67 -34.43 2.41
N TYR A 149 6.38 -34.29 2.09
CA TYR A 149 5.31 -35.25 2.44
C TYR A 149 4.71 -35.95 1.21
N LEU A 150 5.42 -35.96 0.07
CA LEU A 150 5.09 -36.72 -1.14
C LEU A 150 6.21 -37.71 -1.47
#